data_AF-A0A3C0QRJ7-F1
#
_entry.id   AF-A0A3C0QRJ7-F1
#
_cell.length_a   1.000
_cell.length_b   1.000
_cell.length_c   1.000
_cell.angle_alpha   90.00
_cell.angle_beta   90.00
_cell.angle_gamma   90.00
#
_symmetry.space_group_name_H-M   'P 1'
#
loop_
_entity.id
_entity.type
_entity.pdbx_description
1 polymer ?
#
loop_
_entity_poly.entity_id
_entity_poly.type
_entity_poly.pdbx_seq_one_letter_code
_entity_poly.pdbx_strand_id
1 'polypeptide(L)'
;MAEQQKNSIFRQKSLETISSPEQLTDYLRVTNPSIWVILAAVILLLGGLFAWSTVGNLETIANGTAVVENGTAQIMFIDTDKGAVSSGMTVRIGSEESEISITEQDEYGRLIAYAPVSVTDGKYDVKVVTESITPISFLLS
;
A
#
# COMPACT_ATOMS: atom_id res chain seq x y z
N MET A 1 31.85 -84.98 33.75
CA MET A 1 30.47 -84.70 33.34
C MET A 1 30.31 -83.18 33.25
N ALA A 2 29.59 -82.70 32.23
CA ALA A 2 29.26 -81.31 31.84
C ALA A 2 30.45 -80.45 31.34
N GLU A 3 30.66 -80.29 30.02
CA GLU A 3 29.99 -79.36 29.06
C GLU A 3 30.53 -77.91 29.13
N GLN A 4 31.34 -77.51 28.12
CA GLN A 4 30.98 -76.60 27.02
C GLN A 4 30.94 -75.11 27.41
N GLN A 5 31.94 -74.33 26.95
CA GLN A 5 31.66 -72.96 26.51
C GLN A 5 32.62 -72.52 25.40
N LYS A 6 32.36 -73.08 24.21
CA LYS A 6 32.83 -72.57 22.93
C LYS A 6 32.10 -71.25 22.64
N ASN A 7 32.86 -70.25 22.18
CA ASN A 7 32.42 -69.10 21.38
C ASN A 7 31.33 -68.19 21.96
N SER A 8 31.74 -67.09 22.58
CA SER A 8 31.17 -65.75 22.29
C SER A 8 31.96 -64.60 22.90
N ILE A 9 33.27 -64.81 23.11
CA ILE A 9 34.25 -63.73 23.04
C ILE A 9 34.16 -63.17 21.60
N PHE A 10 34.10 -61.84 21.44
CA PHE A 10 34.00 -61.08 20.17
C PHE A 10 32.64 -60.65 19.60
N ARG A 11 31.61 -60.32 20.41
CA ARG A 11 30.58 -59.39 19.87
C ARG A 11 29.82 -58.48 20.83
N GLN A 12 30.35 -58.23 22.04
CA GLN A 12 29.75 -57.21 22.90
C GLN A 12 30.32 -55.79 22.70
N LYS A 13 31.47 -55.64 22.02
CA LYS A 13 32.02 -54.32 21.68
C LYS A 13 31.42 -53.65 20.43
N SER A 14 30.35 -54.23 19.89
CA SER A 14 29.51 -53.62 18.84
C SER A 14 28.13 -53.20 19.37
N LEU A 15 27.89 -53.39 20.68
CA LEU A 15 26.68 -52.96 21.38
C LEU A 15 26.89 -51.66 22.19
N GLU A 16 27.98 -50.93 21.94
CA GLU A 16 28.21 -49.58 22.48
C GLU A 16 27.95 -48.46 21.44
N THR A 17 27.30 -48.78 20.31
CA THR A 17 26.92 -47.79 19.27
C THR A 17 25.41 -47.73 19.06
N ILE A 18 24.62 -47.90 20.12
CA ILE A 18 23.16 -47.65 20.05
C ILE A 18 22.70 -46.95 21.33
N SER A 19 23.37 -45.88 21.74
CA SER A 19 22.87 -45.01 22.82
C SER A 19 23.49 -43.62 22.75
N SER A 20 23.47 -42.99 21.58
CA SER A 20 23.33 -41.53 21.55
C SER A 20 22.20 -41.12 20.60
N PRO A 21 20.93 -41.47 20.93
CA PRO A 21 19.77 -40.82 20.35
C PRO A 21 19.48 -39.47 21.04
N GLU A 22 20.48 -38.77 21.60
CA GLU A 22 20.25 -37.54 22.37
C GLU A 22 20.47 -36.23 21.58
N GLN A 23 20.74 -36.30 20.26
CA GLN A 23 20.88 -35.09 19.45
C GLN A 23 19.99 -35.04 18.20
N LEU A 24 19.02 -35.94 18.09
CA LEU A 24 17.88 -35.74 17.18
C LEU A 24 16.74 -34.97 17.85
N THR A 25 16.74 -34.86 19.17
CA THR A 25 15.69 -34.16 19.92
C THR A 25 15.89 -32.64 19.92
N ASP A 26 17.11 -32.14 19.69
CA ASP A 26 17.39 -30.70 19.72
C ASP A 26 16.91 -29.92 18.48
N TYR A 27 16.60 -30.62 17.38
CA TYR A 27 15.90 -30.01 16.23
C TYR A 27 14.37 -30.06 16.38
N LEU A 28 13.88 -30.87 17.33
CA LEU A 28 12.52 -30.84 17.86
C LEU A 28 12.42 -30.02 19.15
N ARG A 29 13.36 -29.09 19.40
CA ARG A 29 12.98 -27.84 20.07
C ARG A 29 12.25 -26.99 19.05
N VAL A 30 11.08 -27.52 18.69
CA VAL A 30 10.13 -27.00 17.72
C VAL A 30 9.90 -25.54 18.07
N THR A 31 10.51 -24.70 17.26
CA THR A 31 10.24 -23.28 17.14
C THR A 31 10.25 -22.54 18.47
N ASN A 32 11.41 -21.96 18.81
CA ASN A 32 11.53 -20.96 19.87
C ASN A 32 10.30 -20.03 19.82
N PRO A 33 9.47 -19.94 20.87
CA PRO A 33 8.19 -19.21 20.83
C PRO A 33 8.36 -17.76 20.37
N SER A 34 9.55 -17.18 20.61
CA SER A 34 9.96 -15.88 20.08
C SER A 34 9.90 -15.77 18.55
N ILE A 35 10.24 -16.83 17.80
CA ILE A 35 10.17 -16.84 16.33
C ILE A 35 8.72 -16.77 15.85
N TRP A 36 7.79 -17.45 16.54
CA TRP A 36 6.37 -17.35 16.23
C TRP A 36 5.81 -15.96 16.48
N VAL A 37 6.23 -15.30 17.57
CA VAL A 37 5.82 -13.93 17.86
C VAL A 37 6.36 -12.96 16.80
N ILE A 38 7.62 -13.11 16.38
CA ILE A 38 8.20 -12.30 15.30
C ILE A 38 7.49 -12.57 13.97
N LEU A 39 7.23 -13.84 13.64
CA LEU A 39 6.50 -14.21 12.42
C LEU A 39 5.08 -13.64 12.41
N ALA A 40 4.37 -13.72 13.54
CA ALA A 40 3.05 -13.12 13.70
C ALA A 40 3.11 -11.59 13.56
N ALA A 41 4.12 -10.93 14.13
CA ALA A 41 4.32 -9.49 13.97
C ALA A 41 4.56 -9.11 12.51
N VAL A 42 5.37 -9.88 11.76
CA VAL A 42 5.60 -9.66 10.33
C VAL A 42 4.31 -9.88 9.52
N ILE A 43 3.56 -10.95 9.80
CA ILE A 43 2.29 -11.22 9.11
C ILE A 43 1.27 -10.11 9.39
N LEU A 44 1.17 -9.64 10.64
CA LEU A 44 0.28 -8.54 11.02
C LEU A 44 0.71 -7.23 10.36
N LEU A 45 2.01 -6.94 10.30
CA LEU A 45 2.54 -5.76 9.64
C LEU A 45 2.23 -5.81 8.14
N LEU A 46 2.51 -6.93 7.47
CA LEU A 46 2.18 -7.13 6.06
C LEU A 46 0.68 -7.04 5.81
N GLY A 47 -0.14 -7.74 6.60
CA GLY A 47 -1.60 -7.69 6.50
C GLY A 47 -2.15 -6.28 6.70
N GLY A 48 -1.61 -5.54 7.67
CA GLY A 48 -1.94 -4.14 7.90
C GLY A 48 -1.54 -3.24 6.73
N LEU A 49 -0.34 -3.43 6.18
CA LEU A 49 0.09 -2.69 4.98
C LEU A 49 -0.76 -3.03 3.77
N PHE A 50 -1.12 -4.29 3.54
CA PHE A 50 -2.00 -4.69 2.43
C PHE A 50 -3.40 -4.10 2.60
N ALA A 51 -3.99 -4.21 3.78
CA ALA A 51 -5.31 -3.66 4.07
C ALA A 51 -5.32 -2.12 4.01
N TRP A 52 -4.24 -1.48 4.44
CA TRP A 52 -4.11 -0.03 4.34
C TRP A 52 -3.82 0.42 2.91
N SER A 53 -3.07 -0.35 2.14
CA SER A 53 -2.72 -0.07 0.74
C SER A 53 -3.92 -0.19 -0.20
N THR A 54 -4.85 -1.11 0.07
CA THR A 54 -6.10 -1.22 -0.71
C THR A 54 -7.10 -0.12 -0.39
N VAL A 55 -7.05 0.49 0.80
CA VAL A 55 -8.05 1.46 1.27
C VAL A 55 -7.53 2.91 1.21
N GLY A 56 -6.23 3.12 1.39
CA GLY A 56 -5.62 4.45 1.41
C GLY A 56 -5.57 5.06 0.01
N ASN A 57 -6.39 6.08 -0.23
CA ASN A 57 -6.24 6.95 -1.40
C ASN A 57 -5.62 8.25 -0.90
N LEU A 58 -4.40 8.55 -1.34
CA LEU A 58 -3.77 9.83 -1.05
C LEU A 58 -4.00 10.74 -2.24
N GLU A 59 -4.99 11.61 -2.11
CA GLU A 59 -5.31 12.63 -3.11
C GLU A 59 -4.60 13.94 -2.77
N THR A 60 -3.79 14.45 -3.70
CA THR A 60 -3.29 15.82 -3.65
C THR A 60 -4.38 16.73 -4.24
N ILE A 61 -4.84 17.70 -3.44
CA ILE A 61 -5.93 18.60 -3.82
C ILE A 61 -5.40 20.03 -3.96
N ALA A 62 -5.59 20.61 -5.14
CA ALA A 62 -5.42 22.04 -5.37
C ALA A 62 -6.75 22.77 -5.12
N ASN A 63 -6.73 23.77 -4.24
CA ASN A 63 -7.91 24.59 -3.95
C ASN A 63 -7.99 25.78 -4.90
N GLY A 64 -9.19 26.08 -5.35
CA GLY A 64 -9.46 27.22 -6.21
C GLY A 64 -10.87 27.74 -6.03
N THR A 65 -11.17 28.80 -6.77
CA THR A 65 -12.51 29.36 -6.88
C THR A 65 -12.97 29.23 -8.31
N ALA A 66 -14.17 28.71 -8.53
CA ALA A 66 -14.79 28.66 -9.84
C ALA A 66 -15.93 29.65 -9.97
N VAL A 67 -16.06 30.23 -11.16
CA VAL A 67 -17.25 30.94 -11.59
C VAL A 67 -17.91 30.10 -12.68
N VAL A 68 -19.16 29.74 -12.46
CA VAL A 68 -19.95 28.95 -13.39
C VAL A 68 -20.84 29.88 -14.18
N GLU A 69 -20.71 29.83 -15.51
CA GLU A 69 -21.56 30.54 -16.46
C GLU A 69 -21.95 29.61 -17.60
N ASN A 70 -23.24 29.54 -17.93
CA ASN A 70 -23.77 28.74 -19.04
C ASN A 70 -23.33 27.26 -19.00
N GLY A 71 -23.24 26.67 -17.81
CA GLY A 71 -22.81 25.27 -17.64
C GLY A 71 -21.31 25.02 -17.86
N THR A 72 -20.48 26.06 -17.81
CA THR A 72 -19.02 25.92 -17.81
C THR A 72 -18.44 26.58 -16.56
N ALA A 73 -17.66 25.84 -15.79
CA ALA A 73 -16.91 26.33 -14.65
C ALA A 73 -15.54 26.86 -15.12
N GLN A 74 -15.31 28.16 -14.95
CA GLN A 74 -13.99 28.77 -15.06
C GLN A 74 -13.33 28.79 -13.69
N ILE A 75 -12.22 28.08 -13.53
CA ILE A 75 -11.56 27.82 -12.26
C ILE A 75 -10.28 28.66 -12.18
N MET A 76 -10.15 29.45 -11.12
CA MET A 76 -8.95 30.19 -10.77
C MET A 76 -8.29 29.57 -9.53
N PHE A 77 -7.00 29.25 -9.63
CA PHE A 77 -6.25 28.63 -8.54
C PHE A 77 -5.70 29.69 -7.57
N ILE A 78 -5.81 29.40 -6.27
CA ILE A 78 -5.31 30.29 -5.21
C ILE A 78 -3.87 29.92 -4.84
N ASP A 79 -3.57 28.61 -4.84
CA ASP A 79 -2.23 28.04 -4.59
C ASP A 79 -1.79 27.21 -5.80
N THR A 80 -0.94 27.76 -6.68
CA THR A 80 -0.36 27.03 -7.82
C THR A 80 0.79 26.09 -7.39
N ASP A 81 1.34 26.26 -6.18
CA ASP A 81 2.48 25.47 -5.70
C ASP A 81 2.15 23.99 -5.39
N LYS A 82 0.87 23.62 -5.32
CA LYS A 82 0.43 22.30 -4.83
C LYS A 82 0.21 21.22 -5.90
N GLY A 83 0.53 21.51 -7.16
CA GLY A 83 0.45 20.52 -8.24
C GLY A 83 0.23 21.19 -9.59
N ALA A 84 0.90 20.67 -10.62
CA ALA A 84 0.72 21.14 -11.98
C ALA A 84 -0.65 20.71 -12.50
N VAL A 85 -1.63 21.62 -12.53
CA VAL A 85 -2.97 21.32 -13.04
C VAL A 85 -2.92 21.13 -14.55
N SER A 86 -3.55 20.06 -15.04
CA SER A 86 -3.63 19.70 -16.46
C SER A 86 -5.04 19.27 -16.86
N SER A 87 -5.31 19.24 -18.17
CA SER A 87 -6.54 18.66 -18.72
C SER A 87 -6.70 17.19 -18.30
N GLY A 88 -7.95 16.76 -18.08
CA GLY A 88 -8.31 15.42 -17.61
C GLY A 88 -8.31 15.23 -16.09
N MET A 89 -7.91 16.25 -15.32
CA MET A 89 -8.00 16.18 -13.85
C MET A 89 -9.44 16.36 -13.36
N THR A 90 -9.79 15.66 -12.29
CA THR A 90 -11.12 15.75 -11.68
C THR A 90 -11.25 17.04 -10.86
N VAL A 91 -12.29 17.83 -11.16
CA VAL A 91 -12.75 18.96 -10.36
C VAL A 91 -14.00 18.57 -9.58
N ARG A 92 -14.01 18.92 -8.29
CA ARG A 92 -15.16 18.75 -7.40
C ARG A 92 -15.73 20.13 -7.06
N ILE A 93 -16.99 20.35 -7.45
CA ILE A 93 -17.77 21.56 -7.17
C ILE A 93 -18.96 21.18 -6.28
N GLY A 94 -18.83 21.40 -4.97
CA GLY A 94 -19.85 20.96 -4.01
C GLY A 94 -20.04 19.44 -4.04
N SER A 95 -21.17 18.98 -4.58
CA SER A 95 -21.50 17.56 -4.75
C SER A 95 -21.28 17.03 -6.17
N GLU A 96 -20.96 17.90 -7.13
CA GLU A 96 -20.74 17.50 -8.52
C GLU A 96 -19.26 17.28 -8.79
N GLU A 97 -18.96 16.20 -9.51
CA GLU A 97 -17.62 15.91 -10.03
C GLU A 97 -17.64 16.05 -11.55
N SER A 98 -16.64 16.74 -12.09
CA SER A 98 -16.42 16.89 -13.52
C SER A 98 -14.94 16.81 -13.85
N GLU A 99 -14.60 16.77 -15.13
CA GLU A 99 -13.21 16.76 -15.60
C GLU A 99 -12.85 18.10 -16.25
N ILE A 100 -11.62 18.54 -15.99
CA ILE A 100 -11.05 19.71 -16.65
C ILE A 100 -10.87 19.41 -18.13
N SER A 101 -11.55 20.16 -18.98
CA SER A 101 -11.43 20.03 -20.44
C SER A 101 -10.16 20.70 -20.95
N ILE A 102 -9.88 21.91 -20.49
CA ILE A 102 -8.75 22.72 -20.97
C ILE A 102 -8.20 23.60 -19.84
N THR A 103 -6.89 23.83 -19.88
CA THR A 103 -6.18 24.77 -19.03
C THR A 103 -5.49 25.81 -19.91
N GLU A 104 -5.68 27.09 -19.59
CA GLU A 104 -5.07 28.24 -20.28
C GLU A 104 -4.34 29.12 -19.26
N GLN A 105 -3.41 29.95 -19.73
CA GLN A 105 -2.85 31.02 -18.91
C GLN A 105 -3.46 32.36 -19.33
N ASP A 106 -3.86 33.16 -18.35
CA ASP A 106 -4.34 34.52 -18.61
C ASP A 106 -3.18 35.48 -18.94
N GLU A 107 -3.53 36.72 -19.26
CA GLU A 107 -2.56 37.79 -19.57
C GLU A 107 -1.60 38.12 -18.41
N TYR A 108 -1.92 37.66 -17.18
CA TYR A 108 -1.12 37.84 -15.98
C TYR A 108 -0.28 36.59 -15.64
N GLY A 109 -0.29 35.56 -16.50
CA GLY A 109 0.42 34.30 -16.32
C GLY A 109 -0.22 33.37 -15.28
N ARG A 110 -1.48 33.61 -14.90
CA ARG A 110 -2.22 32.75 -13.97
C ARG A 110 -2.87 31.62 -14.73
N LEU A 111 -2.82 30.43 -14.16
CA LEU A 111 -3.49 29.28 -14.71
C LEU A 111 -5.01 29.38 -14.49
N ILE A 112 -5.78 29.21 -15.56
CA ILE A 112 -7.23 29.12 -15.57
C ILE A 112 -7.61 27.76 -16.17
N ALA A 113 -8.51 27.04 -15.52
CA ALA A 113 -9.05 25.78 -16.03
C ALA A 113 -10.53 25.90 -16.35
N TYR A 114 -10.99 25.17 -17.36
CA TYR A 114 -12.40 25.10 -17.75
C TYR A 114 -12.91 23.68 -17.64
N ALA A 115 -14.05 23.52 -16.98
CA ALA A 115 -14.74 22.24 -16.86
C ALA A 115 -16.23 22.39 -17.17
N PRO A 116 -16.83 21.55 -18.01
CA PRO A 116 -18.28 21.54 -18.23
C PRO A 116 -18.96 21.02 -16.97
N VAL A 117 -19.96 21.74 -16.46
CA VAL A 117 -20.66 21.40 -15.21
C VAL A 117 -22.15 21.63 -15.34
N SER A 118 -22.93 20.87 -14.59
CA SER A 118 -24.40 20.92 -14.57
C SER A 118 -24.95 21.69 -13.36
N VAL A 119 -24.09 22.44 -12.65
CA VAL A 119 -24.50 23.32 -11.54
C VAL A 119 -25.05 24.65 -12.05
N THR A 120 -25.83 25.31 -11.21
CA THR A 120 -26.39 26.64 -11.51
C THR A 120 -25.29 27.70 -11.54
N ASP A 121 -25.46 28.72 -12.39
CA ASP A 121 -24.54 29.84 -12.50
C ASP A 121 -24.29 30.50 -11.14
N GLY A 122 -23.02 30.76 -10.84
CA GLY A 122 -22.62 31.25 -9.52
C GLY A 122 -21.13 31.05 -9.23
N LYS A 123 -20.72 31.52 -8.05
CA LYS A 123 -19.35 31.39 -7.55
C LYS A 123 -19.28 30.23 -6.55
N TYR A 124 -18.32 29.34 -6.75
CA TYR A 124 -18.15 28.15 -5.92
C TYR A 124 -16.69 27.97 -5.52
N ASP A 125 -16.49 27.41 -4.33
CA ASP A 125 -15.19 26.86 -3.95
C ASP A 125 -15.01 25.50 -4.60
N VAL A 126 -13.85 25.27 -5.20
CA VAL A 126 -13.57 24.05 -5.95
C VAL A 126 -12.29 23.37 -5.48
N LYS A 127 -12.32 22.05 -5.58
CA LYS A 127 -11.21 21.17 -5.24
C LYS A 127 -10.83 20.39 -6.48
N VAL A 128 -9.63 20.61 -6.99
CA VAL A 128 -9.10 19.86 -8.14
C VAL A 128 -8.16 18.79 -7.61
N VAL A 129 -8.41 17.55 -7.98
CA VAL A 129 -7.54 16.41 -7.65
C VAL A 129 -6.39 16.40 -8.65
N THR A 130 -5.21 16.83 -8.22
CA THR A 130 -4.02 16.96 -9.09
C THR A 130 -3.22 15.68 -9.16
N GLU A 131 -3.21 14.91 -8.08
CA GLU A 131 -2.56 13.61 -8.01
C GLU A 131 -3.44 12.69 -7.18
N SER A 132 -3.55 11.43 -7.62
CA SER A 132 -4.17 10.37 -6.83
C SER A 132 -3.19 9.21 -6.79
N ILE A 133 -2.65 8.95 -5.61
CA ILE A 133 -1.70 7.87 -5.39
C ILE A 133 -2.40 6.78 -4.59
N THR A 134 -2.57 5.62 -5.21
CA THR A 134 -2.95 4.39 -4.52
C THR A 134 -1.67 3.64 -4.15
N PRO A 135 -1.37 3.38 -2.86
CA PRO A 135 -0.12 2.73 -2.44
C PRO A 135 0.11 1.36 -3.08
N ILE A 136 -0.96 0.67 -3.52
CA ILE A 136 -0.85 -0.63 -4.21
C ILE A 136 -0.16 -0.51 -5.57
N SER A 137 -0.29 0.64 -6.24
CA SER A 137 0.37 0.89 -7.52
C SER A 137 1.90 0.89 -7.40
N PHE A 138 2.46 1.28 -6.26
CA PHE A 138 3.92 1.21 -6.02
C PHE A 138 4.47 -0.22 -5.90
N LEU A 139 3.64 -1.20 -5.56
CA LEU A 139 4.07 -2.60 -5.44
C LEU A 139 3.97 -3.37 -6.77
N LEU A 140 3.28 -2.82 -7.77
CA LEU A 140 3.04 -3.43 -9.08
C LEU A 140 3.70 -2.65 -10.23
N SER A 141 4.45 -1.59 -9.92
CA SER A 141 5.19 -0.75 -10.86
C SER A 141 6.59 -1.28 -11.16
#